data_AF-A0A5M8RI01-F1
#
_entry.id   AF-A0A5M8RI01-F1
#
_cell.length_a   1.000
_cell.length_b   1.000
_cell.length_c   1.000
_cell.angle_alpha   90.00
_cell.angle_beta   90.00
_cell.angle_gamma   90.00
#
_symmetry.space_group_name_H-M   'P 1'
#
loop_
_entity.id
_entity.type
_entity.pdbx_description
1 polymer ?
#
loop_
_entity_poly.entity_id
_entity_poly.type
_entity_poly.pdbx_seq_one_letter_code
_entity_poly.pdbx_strand_id
1 'polypeptide(L)'
;MARRVKCPYCETYLDKDDAVPYKKRYYHQHCFNTWKIEADHRKELIKYICELYKIDAPTGMMLKQIKEFQEEYKYKLKGIELALKYFHETLGNPVREGDGLGIVPFIYEEAKADYLQKKAIEESVENAKKHKQKERIVVIKKQNRKNIKIVDISTL
;
A
#
# COMPACT_ATOMS: atom_id res chain seq x y z
N MET A 1 10.72 36.79 26.10
CA MET A 1 10.30 35.42 26.52
C MET A 1 9.43 34.84 25.44
N ALA A 2 9.85 33.73 24.82
CA ALA A 2 9.02 33.01 23.86
C ALA A 2 7.71 32.58 24.56
N ARG A 3 6.57 32.84 23.92
CA ARG A 3 5.27 32.42 24.46
C ARG A 3 5.18 30.90 24.31
N ARG A 4 4.95 30.18 25.40
CA ARG A 4 4.68 28.74 25.35
C ARG A 4 3.27 28.48 24.85
N VAL A 5 3.11 27.51 23.96
CA VAL A 5 1.84 27.10 23.37
C VAL A 5 1.62 25.60 23.59
N LYS A 6 0.38 25.17 23.77
CA LYS A 6 0.03 23.74 23.95
C LYS A 6 -0.21 23.09 22.59
N CYS A 7 0.45 21.95 22.32
CA CYS A 7 0.18 21.16 21.13
C CYS A 7 -1.15 20.40 21.26
N PRO A 8 -2.09 20.51 20.30
CA PRO A 8 -3.37 19.80 20.36
C PRO A 8 -3.30 18.28 20.17
N TYR A 9 -2.17 17.75 19.66
CA TYR A 9 -2.03 16.32 19.35
C TYR A 9 -1.44 15.53 20.52
N CYS A 10 -0.32 15.99 21.08
CA CYS A 10 0.38 15.33 22.18
C CYS A 10 0.17 16.01 23.54
N GLU A 11 -0.57 17.12 23.57
CA GLU A 11 -0.89 17.88 24.79
C GLU A 11 0.29 18.49 25.56
N THR A 12 1.52 18.38 25.05
CA THR A 12 2.71 19.00 25.64
C THR A 12 2.90 20.44 25.18
N TYR A 13 3.60 21.23 26.00
CA TYR A 13 3.94 22.62 25.70
C TYR A 13 5.21 22.71 24.85
N LEU A 14 5.20 23.63 23.89
CA LEU A 14 6.37 24.00 23.10
C LEU A 14 6.51 25.52 23.00
N ASP A 15 7.71 25.96 22.68
CA ASP A 15 7.95 27.36 22.34
C ASP A 15 7.32 27.68 20.98
N LYS A 16 6.66 28.84 20.90
CA LYS A 16 5.92 29.26 19.72
C LYS A 16 6.80 29.37 18.46
N ASP A 17 8.07 29.70 18.64
CA ASP A 17 9.02 29.91 17.54
C ASP A 17 9.37 28.59 16.83
N ASP A 18 9.38 27.46 17.56
CA ASP A 18 9.63 26.12 17.02
C ASP A 18 8.34 25.39 16.60
N ALA A 19 7.19 26.07 16.70
CA ALA A 19 5.89 25.47 16.47
C ALA A 19 5.40 25.66 15.03
N VAL A 20 4.74 24.63 14.49
CA VAL A 20 4.04 24.71 13.20
C VAL A 20 2.65 25.32 13.41
N PRO A 21 2.35 26.50 12.84
CA PRO A 21 1.03 27.09 12.92
C PRO A 21 0.09 26.47 11.87
N TYR A 22 -1.08 26.00 12.30
CA TYR A 22 -2.14 25.54 11.42
C TYR A 22 -3.53 25.91 11.96
N LYS A 23 -4.33 26.63 11.16
CA LYS A 23 -5.70 27.08 11.50
C LYS A 23 -5.85 27.59 12.94
N LYS A 24 -4.98 28.53 13.33
CA LYS A 24 -4.91 29.17 14.67
C LYS A 24 -4.41 28.28 15.82
N ARG A 25 -3.93 27.06 15.54
CA ARG A 25 -3.31 26.15 16.52
C ARG A 25 -1.84 25.95 16.21
N TYR A 26 -1.08 25.49 17.20
CA TYR A 26 0.36 25.30 17.12
C TYR A 26 0.71 23.84 17.43
N TYR A 27 1.54 23.22 16.60
CA TYR A 27 1.89 21.81 16.71
C TYR A 27 3.41 21.64 16.71
N HIS A 28 3.90 20.55 17.30
CA HIS A 28 5.23 20.08 16.98
C HIS A 28 5.29 19.67 15.50
N GLN A 29 6.45 19.83 14.86
CA GLN A 29 6.66 19.41 13.46
C GLN A 29 6.26 17.94 13.24
N HIS A 30 6.71 17.04 14.11
CA HIS A 30 6.37 15.63 14.03
C HIS A 30 4.86 15.40 14.19
N CYS A 31 4.26 15.94 15.25
CA CYS A 31 2.83 15.78 15.53
C CYS A 31 1.94 16.32 14.40
N PHE A 32 2.32 17.45 13.78
CA PHE A 32 1.60 17.99 12.64
C PHE A 32 1.64 17.04 11.44
N ASN A 33 2.81 16.48 11.15
CA ASN A 33 2.96 15.51 10.06
C ASN A 33 2.15 14.25 10.31
N THR A 34 2.20 13.68 11.53
CA THR A 34 1.42 12.49 11.88
C THR A 34 -0.07 12.74 11.76
N TRP A 35 -0.56 13.85 12.32
CA TRP A 35 -1.95 14.25 12.22
C TRP A 35 -2.40 14.45 10.76
N LYS A 36 -1.56 15.09 9.93
CA LYS A 36 -1.84 15.32 8.52
C LYS A 36 -1.96 13.99 7.76
N ILE A 37 -1.03 13.07 7.97
CA ILE A 37 -1.04 11.73 7.38
C ILE A 37 -2.31 10.97 7.78
N GLU A 38 -2.67 10.96 9.07
CA GLU A 38 -3.88 10.31 9.55
C GLU A 38 -5.15 10.93 8.95
N ALA A 39 -5.21 12.26 8.84
CA ALA A 39 -6.31 12.97 8.22
C ALA A 39 -6.44 12.64 6.72
N ASP A 40 -5.32 12.50 6.02
CA ASP A 40 -5.31 12.14 4.61
C ASP A 40 -5.71 10.67 4.41
N HIS A 41 -5.17 9.73 5.20
CA HIS A 41 -5.62 8.33 5.20
C HIS A 41 -7.12 8.17 5.49
N ARG A 42 -7.67 9.00 6.38
CA ARG A 42 -9.11 9.00 6.66
C ARG A 42 -9.92 9.42 5.44
N LYS A 43 -9.49 10.44 4.71
CA LYS A 43 -10.16 10.89 3.48
C LYS A 43 -10.06 9.83 2.39
N GLU A 44 -8.90 9.21 2.22
CA GLU A 44 -8.67 8.14 1.24
C GLU A 44 -9.59 6.95 1.51
N LEU A 45 -9.66 6.48 2.75
CA LEU A 45 -10.55 5.40 3.15
C LEU A 45 -12.02 5.73 2.87
N ILE A 46 -12.48 6.93 3.27
CA ILE A 46 -13.86 7.36 3.05
C ILE A 46 -14.17 7.42 1.55
N LYS A 47 -13.29 8.03 0.76
CA LYS A 47 -13.43 8.14 -0.69
C LYS A 47 -13.54 6.74 -1.32
N TYR A 48 -12.66 5.82 -0.94
CA TYR A 48 -12.68 4.46 -1.46
C TYR A 48 -13.98 3.72 -1.10
N ILE A 49 -14.46 3.84 0.14
CA ILE A 49 -15.75 3.26 0.55
C ILE A 49 -16.91 3.84 -0.27
N CYS A 50 -16.92 5.15 -0.50
CA CYS A 50 -17.94 5.81 -1.33
C CYS A 50 -17.92 5.29 -2.78
N GLU A 51 -16.73 5.13 -3.36
CA GLU A 51 -16.55 4.57 -4.71
C GLU A 51 -16.98 3.10 -4.78
N LEU A 52 -16.62 2.30 -3.78
CA LEU A 52 -16.91 0.87 -3.69
C LEU A 52 -18.41 0.58 -3.59
N TYR A 53 -19.11 1.32 -2.72
CA TYR A 53 -20.55 1.15 -2.49
C TYR A 53 -21.43 2.07 -3.34
N LYS A 54 -20.84 2.95 -4.16
CA LYS A 54 -21.53 3.95 -4.99
C LYS A 54 -22.49 4.84 -4.19
N ILE A 55 -22.00 5.33 -3.05
CA ILE A 55 -22.74 6.20 -2.13
C ILE A 55 -22.02 7.54 -1.96
N ASP A 56 -22.77 8.61 -1.70
CA ASP A 56 -22.18 9.96 -1.52
C ASP A 56 -21.42 10.10 -0.19
N ALA A 57 -21.82 9.33 0.82
CA ALA A 57 -21.19 9.33 2.13
C ALA A 57 -21.30 7.94 2.80
N PRO A 58 -20.32 7.52 3.62
CA PRO A 58 -20.42 6.27 4.36
C PRO A 58 -21.60 6.29 5.33
N THR A 59 -22.25 5.13 5.49
CA THR A 59 -23.37 5.00 6.42
C THR A 59 -22.89 5.12 7.88
N GLY A 60 -23.79 5.47 8.80
CA GLY A 60 -23.47 5.55 10.23
C GLY A 60 -22.93 4.25 10.80
N MET A 61 -23.40 3.10 10.27
CA MET A 61 -22.89 1.78 10.62
C MET A 61 -21.42 1.60 10.22
N MET A 62 -21.05 1.97 8.98
CA MET A 62 -19.66 1.90 8.51
C MET A 62 -18.74 2.80 9.34
N LEU A 63 -19.19 4.02 9.68
CA LEU A 63 -18.43 4.92 10.53
C LEU A 63 -18.21 4.36 11.94
N LYS A 64 -19.22 3.68 12.50
CA LYS A 64 -19.10 2.99 13.79
C LYS A 64 -18.09 1.84 13.70
N GLN A 65 -18.13 1.04 12.64
CA GLN A 65 -17.18 -0.05 12.41
C GLN A 65 -15.74 0.45 12.26
N ILE A 66 -15.51 1.52 11.50
CA ILE A 66 -14.17 2.12 11.36
C ILE A 66 -13.65 2.54 12.74
N LYS A 67 -14.50 3.17 13.56
CA LYS A 67 -14.13 3.59 14.91
C LYS A 67 -13.78 2.39 15.79
N GLU A 68 -14.59 1.33 15.76
CA GLU A 68 -14.34 0.08 16.47
C GLU A 68 -13.03 -0.59 16.04
N PHE A 69 -12.72 -0.60 14.74
CA PHE A 69 -11.45 -1.12 14.23
C PHE A 69 -10.23 -0.35 14.75
N GLN A 70 -10.35 0.97 14.95
CA GLN A 70 -9.27 1.77 15.53
C GLN A 70 -9.16 1.60 17.04
N GLU A 71 -10.29 1.53 17.75
CA GLU A 71 -10.34 1.53 19.21
C GLU A 71 -10.11 0.15 19.81
N GLU A 72 -10.82 -0.88 19.33
CA GLU A 72 -10.74 -2.25 19.85
C GLU A 72 -9.59 -3.02 19.20
N TYR A 73 -9.55 -3.05 17.87
CA TYR A 73 -8.57 -3.84 17.11
C TYR A 73 -7.23 -3.13 16.88
N LYS A 74 -7.13 -1.84 17.21
CA LYS A 74 -5.94 -0.99 17.01
C LYS A 74 -5.44 -0.96 15.56
N TYR A 75 -6.34 -1.13 14.60
CA TYR A 75 -6.01 -1.08 13.18
C TYR A 75 -5.73 0.35 12.71
N LYS A 76 -4.83 0.45 11.73
CA LYS A 76 -4.55 1.72 11.06
C LYS A 76 -5.59 1.95 9.96
N LEU A 77 -6.03 3.20 9.77
CA LEU A 77 -6.98 3.57 8.71
C LEU A 77 -6.52 3.09 7.32
N LYS A 78 -5.23 3.25 7.03
CA LYS A 78 -4.64 2.77 5.77
C LYS A 78 -4.71 1.24 5.64
N GLY A 79 -4.55 0.51 6.74
CA GLY A 79 -4.69 -0.95 6.76
C GLY A 79 -6.12 -1.39 6.47
N ILE A 80 -7.12 -0.67 7.00
CA ILE A 80 -8.54 -0.93 6.71
C ILE A 80 -8.81 -0.74 5.21
N GLU A 81 -8.30 0.33 4.60
CA GLU A 81 -8.42 0.57 3.16
C GLU A 81 -7.81 -0.58 2.34
N LEU A 82 -6.58 -0.98 2.67
CA LEU A 82 -5.89 -2.08 1.99
C LEU A 82 -6.62 -3.41 2.15
N ALA A 83 -7.21 -3.67 3.32
CA ALA A 83 -8.02 -4.86 3.55
C ALA A 83 -9.24 -4.91 2.62
N LEU A 84 -9.96 -3.80 2.49
CA LEU A 84 -11.10 -3.72 1.58
C LEU A 84 -10.69 -3.84 0.11
N LYS A 85 -9.56 -3.26 -0.29
CA LYS A 85 -8.99 -3.44 -1.64
C LYS A 85 -8.61 -4.89 -1.90
N TYR A 86 -7.95 -5.54 -0.94
CA TYR A 86 -7.62 -6.95 -1.06
C TYR A 86 -8.88 -7.81 -1.27
N PHE A 87 -9.93 -7.57 -0.51
CA PHE A 87 -11.16 -8.36 -0.62
C PHE A 87 -11.92 -8.17 -1.94
N HIS A 88 -12.03 -6.93 -2.42
CA HIS A 88 -12.85 -6.62 -3.60
C HIS A 88 -12.05 -6.63 -4.89
N GLU A 89 -10.83 -6.10 -4.89
CA GLU A 89 -9.98 -5.99 -6.08
C GLU A 89 -9.12 -7.25 -6.27
N THR A 90 -8.42 -7.72 -5.23
CA THR A 90 -7.52 -8.89 -5.37
C THR A 90 -8.30 -10.20 -5.41
N LEU A 91 -9.25 -10.40 -4.49
CA LEU A 91 -10.07 -11.62 -4.43
C LEU A 91 -11.30 -11.57 -5.35
N GLY A 92 -11.67 -10.40 -5.87
CA GLY A 92 -12.78 -10.25 -6.81
C GLY A 92 -14.17 -10.43 -6.20
N ASN A 93 -14.31 -10.29 -4.88
CA ASN A 93 -15.60 -10.48 -4.23
C ASN A 93 -16.56 -9.31 -4.55
N PRO A 94 -17.83 -9.58 -4.86
CA PRO A 94 -18.80 -8.53 -5.15
C PRO A 94 -19.18 -7.75 -3.89
N VAL A 95 -19.52 -6.48 -4.07
CA VAL A 95 -20.11 -5.64 -3.03
C VAL A 95 -21.61 -5.92 -2.98
N ARG A 96 -22.14 -6.19 -1.78
CA ARG A 96 -23.58 -6.35 -1.57
C ARG A 96 -24.15 -5.10 -0.93
N GLU A 97 -25.34 -4.71 -1.35
CA GLU A 97 -26.06 -3.60 -0.76
C GLU A 97 -26.45 -3.93 0.69
N GLY A 98 -26.25 -2.97 1.59
CA GLY A 98 -26.54 -3.15 3.03
C GLY A 98 -25.41 -3.80 3.83
N ASP A 99 -24.39 -4.38 3.19
CA ASP A 99 -23.23 -4.91 3.90
C ASP A 99 -22.37 -3.76 4.47
N GLY A 100 -21.89 -3.97 5.70
CA GLY A 100 -20.89 -3.11 6.31
C GLY A 100 -19.46 -3.53 5.97
N LEU A 101 -18.53 -2.99 6.72
CA LEU A 101 -17.09 -3.31 6.65
C LEU A 101 -16.71 -4.49 7.56
N GLY A 102 -17.69 -5.33 7.94
CA GLY A 102 -17.52 -6.38 8.94
C GLY A 102 -16.57 -7.50 8.55
N ILE A 103 -16.21 -7.59 7.26
CA ILE A 103 -15.22 -8.54 6.77
C ILE A 103 -13.79 -8.19 7.21
N VAL A 104 -13.50 -6.90 7.45
CA VAL A 104 -12.14 -6.38 7.65
C VAL A 104 -11.35 -7.16 8.72
N PRO A 105 -11.86 -7.45 9.92
CA PRO A 105 -11.10 -8.17 10.94
C PRO A 105 -10.66 -9.57 10.53
N PHE A 106 -11.40 -10.24 9.65
CA PHE A 106 -11.09 -11.61 9.21
C PHE A 106 -9.97 -11.63 8.17
N ILE A 107 -9.88 -10.60 7.34
CA ILE A 107 -8.96 -10.55 6.20
C ILE A 107 -7.76 -9.61 6.43
N TYR A 108 -7.73 -8.88 7.55
CA TYR A 108 -6.75 -7.80 7.76
C TYR A 108 -5.30 -8.30 7.69
N GLU A 109 -5.01 -9.43 8.35
CA GLU A 109 -3.65 -10.00 8.33
C GLU A 109 -3.28 -10.58 6.95
N GLU A 110 -4.23 -11.18 6.23
CA GLU A 110 -4.00 -11.65 4.86
C GLU A 110 -3.70 -10.49 3.91
N ALA A 111 -4.50 -9.42 3.97
CA ALA A 111 -4.32 -8.23 3.16
C ALA A 111 -2.98 -7.54 3.43
N LYS A 112 -2.55 -7.53 4.70
CA LYS A 112 -1.23 -7.03 5.10
C LYS A 112 -0.11 -7.88 4.53
N ALA A 113 -0.24 -9.20 4.53
CA ALA A 113 0.73 -10.11 3.91
C ALA A 113 0.82 -9.87 2.39
N ASP A 114 -0.32 -9.77 1.71
CA ASP A 114 -0.38 -9.45 0.26
C ASP A 114 0.29 -8.12 -0.06
N TYR A 115 0.01 -7.08 0.73
CA TYR A 115 0.67 -5.78 0.56
C TYR A 115 2.19 -5.85 0.72
N LEU A 116 2.69 -6.57 1.73
CA LEU A 116 4.12 -6.74 1.94
C LEU A 116 4.78 -7.52 0.80
N GLN A 117 4.11 -8.55 0.27
CA GLN A 117 4.58 -9.31 -0.88
C GLN A 117 4.65 -8.45 -2.14
N LYS A 118 3.58 -7.71 -2.46
CA LYS A 118 3.54 -6.78 -3.61
C LYS A 118 4.67 -5.76 -3.52
N LYS A 119 4.86 -5.15 -2.34
CA LYS A 119 5.94 -4.19 -2.11
C LYS A 119 7.34 -4.80 -2.28
N ALA A 120 7.58 -6.00 -1.77
CA ALA A 120 8.86 -6.69 -1.92
C ALA A 120 9.17 -7.00 -3.40
N ILE A 121 8.14 -7.36 -4.18
CA ILE A 121 8.26 -7.58 -5.62
C ILE A 121 8.60 -6.27 -6.34
N GLU A 122 7.88 -5.18 -6.03
CA GLU A 122 8.13 -3.85 -6.61
C GLU A 122 9.57 -3.37 -6.34
N GLU A 123 10.04 -3.49 -5.10
CA GLU A 123 11.41 -3.15 -4.72
C GLU A 123 12.45 -4.00 -5.49
N SER A 124 12.17 -5.30 -5.66
CA SER A 124 13.04 -6.21 -6.41
C SER A 124 13.11 -5.85 -7.90
N VAL A 125 11.97 -5.52 -8.51
CA VAL A 125 11.90 -5.08 -9.92
C VAL A 125 12.62 -3.75 -10.10
N GLU A 126 12.46 -2.80 -9.18
CA GLU A 126 13.14 -1.51 -9.25
C GLU A 126 14.67 -1.64 -9.10
N ASN A 127 15.12 -2.52 -8.21
CA ASN A 127 16.55 -2.86 -8.09
C ASN A 127 17.08 -3.52 -9.37
N ALA A 128 16.32 -4.44 -9.97
CA ALA A 128 16.70 -5.06 -11.24
C ALA A 128 16.82 -4.04 -12.39
N LYS A 129 15.94 -3.03 -12.44
CA LYS A 129 16.02 -1.93 -13.43
C LYS A 129 17.27 -1.07 -13.26
N LYS A 130 17.68 -0.80 -12.01
CA LYS A 130 18.89 -0.02 -11.71
C LYS A 130 20.16 -0.75 -12.13
N HIS A 131 20.18 -2.07 -12.02
CA HIS A 131 21.27 -2.90 -12.50
C HIS A 131 21.00 -3.36 -13.94
N LYS A 132 21.23 -2.47 -14.93
CA LYS A 132 21.25 -2.86 -16.35
C LYS A 132 22.15 -4.07 -16.54
N GLN A 133 21.55 -5.22 -16.82
CA GLN A 133 22.30 -6.45 -17.11
C GLN A 133 23.22 -6.16 -18.30
N LYS A 134 24.52 -6.43 -18.15
CA LYS A 134 25.46 -6.31 -19.27
C LYS A 134 25.05 -7.33 -20.31
N GLU A 135 24.54 -6.86 -21.45
CA GLU A 135 24.25 -7.71 -22.59
C GLU A 135 25.51 -8.48 -22.97
N ARG A 136 25.45 -9.81 -22.83
CA ARG A 136 26.51 -10.69 -23.33
C ARG A 136 26.19 -11.03 -24.78
N ILE A 137 26.84 -10.36 -25.71
CA ILE A 137 26.84 -10.77 -27.11
C ILE A 137 27.66 -12.06 -27.21
N VAL A 138 26.99 -13.19 -27.41
CA VAL A 138 27.65 -14.48 -27.62
C VAL A 138 27.79 -14.70 -29.11
N VAL A 139 29.01 -14.58 -29.63
CA VAL A 139 29.31 -14.90 -31.03
C VAL A 139 29.42 -16.42 -31.17
N ILE A 140 28.37 -17.06 -31.68
CA ILE A 140 28.37 -18.49 -31.97
C ILE A 140 29.18 -18.73 -33.24
N LYS A 141 30.40 -19.26 -33.11
CA LYS A 141 31.18 -19.71 -34.26
C LYS A 141 30.51 -20.95 -34.85
N LYS A 142 30.13 -20.89 -36.14
CA LYS A 142 29.69 -22.07 -36.90
C LYS A 142 30.81 -23.10 -36.88
N GLN A 143 30.61 -24.21 -36.17
CA GLN A 143 31.51 -25.34 -36.26
C GLN A 143 31.38 -25.92 -37.67
N ASN A 144 32.52 -26.09 -38.36
CA ASN A 144 32.56 -26.83 -39.62
C ASN A 144 32.06 -28.25 -39.35
N ARG A 145 30.84 -28.56 -39.79
CA ARG A 145 30.38 -29.95 -39.87
C ARG A 145 31.36 -30.65 -40.80
N LYS A 146 32.13 -31.61 -40.29
CA LYS A 146 32.88 -32.52 -41.15
C LYS A 146 31.86 -33.17 -42.08
N ASN A 147 32.05 -33.06 -43.38
CA ASN A 147 31.28 -33.79 -44.37
C ASN A 147 31.55 -35.28 -44.13
N ILE A 148 30.71 -35.91 -43.32
CA ILE A 148 30.65 -37.37 -43.25
C ILE A 148 30.06 -37.78 -44.59
N LYS A 149 30.89 -38.36 -45.46
CA LYS A 149 30.42 -38.98 -46.70
C LYS A 149 29.43 -40.08 -46.29
N ILE A 150 28.24 -40.02 -46.86
CA ILE A 150 27.23 -41.07 -46.70
C ILE A 150 27.86 -42.36 -47.25
N VAL A 151 27.96 -43.40 -46.43
CA VAL A 151 28.46 -44.71 -46.88
C VAL A 151 27.28 -45.43 -47.52
N ASP A 152 27.40 -45.71 -48.82
CA ASP A 152 26.41 -46.50 -49.55
C ASP A 152 26.52 -47.97 -49.12
N ILE A 153 25.43 -48.53 -48.62
CA ILE A 153 25.38 -49.90 -48.09
C ILE A 153 25.26 -50.94 -49.22
N SER A 154 25.07 -50.51 -50.46
CA SER A 154 24.90 -51.34 -51.65
C SER A 154 26.22 -51.92 -52.20
N THR A 155 27.36 -51.62 -51.58
CA THR A 155 28.68 -52.17 -51.95
C THR A 155 29.30 -53.08 -50.88
N LEU A 156 28.50 -53.53 -49.91
CA LEU A 156 28.87 -54.60 -48.96
C LEU A 156 28.36 -55.96 -49.44
#